data_AF-A0A2Z4MKK5-F1
#
_entry.id   AF-A0A2Z4MKK5-F1
#
_cell.length_a   1.000
_cell.length_b   1.000
_cell.length_c   1.000
_cell.angle_alpha   90.00
_cell.angle_beta   90.00
_cell.angle_gamma   90.00
#
_symmetry.space_group_name_H-M   'P 1'
#
loop_
_entity.id
_entity.type
_entity.pdbx_description
1 polymer ?
#
loop_
_entity_poly.entity_id
_entity_poly.type
_entity_poly.pdbx_seq_one_letter_code
_entity_poly.pdbx_strand_id
1 'polypeptide(L)'
;MIENKKQLTFGDRNSRLLLVISSIGVTFYLFKLLLDYLSKSYQSLYINDTRGFILGGEHILFPLILSSISFLLWHAFSYCVSEFTNFGNFEKVGIRLEYEEKADKNFRSIVGMLVTHFLLTLTATVLILIYQDSVILCMVLIGALILTSYLTHKYWLSIYQTFFNRFLPNQNLFINIIFPWIGLALSFIIIGLGTYDISVKGKSVIKFSATEVSMYFENKMPNTINFFVIDKNNKVVIEKTISKDDFATTFLEISEGKENETNLVNIEESKRKFLYAKSKYEYNNKLDITEYLSEGTNHIVITFEIKSALKSSKHYKIVNQLNKQRNNKVLINKENITIEL
;
A
#
# COMPACT_ATOMS: atom_id res chain seq x y z
N MET A 1 40.61 -11.71 35.61
CA MET A 1 40.32 -10.34 36.08
C MET A 1 38.84 -10.11 35.83
N ILE A 2 38.00 -10.30 36.85
CA ILE A 2 36.55 -10.12 36.74
C ILE A 2 36.33 -8.61 36.78
N GLU A 3 35.99 -7.99 35.65
CA GLU A 3 35.50 -6.63 35.64
C GLU A 3 34.31 -6.56 36.62
N ASN A 4 34.43 -5.73 37.64
CA ASN A 4 33.32 -5.38 38.52
C ASN A 4 32.24 -4.68 37.66
N LYS A 5 31.38 -5.46 36.99
CA LYS A 5 30.12 -4.95 36.45
C LYS A 5 29.33 -4.41 37.62
N LYS A 6 29.26 -3.09 37.74
CA LYS A 6 28.44 -2.40 38.74
C LYS A 6 27.00 -2.90 38.60
N GLN A 7 26.54 -3.71 39.55
CA GLN A 7 25.15 -4.15 39.60
C GLN A 7 24.25 -2.93 39.80
N LEU A 8 23.20 -2.85 39.00
CA LEU A 8 22.23 -1.76 39.08
C LEU A 8 21.37 -1.94 40.31
N THR A 9 21.04 -0.82 40.96
CA THR A 9 20.12 -0.86 42.10
C THR A 9 18.69 -1.12 41.62
N PHE A 10 17.82 -1.55 42.54
CA PHE A 10 16.38 -1.70 42.25
C PHE A 10 15.77 -0.39 41.72
N GLY A 11 16.17 0.76 42.28
CA GLY A 11 15.73 2.08 41.84
C GLY A 11 16.14 2.39 40.40
N ASP A 12 17.37 2.05 40.02
CA ASP A 12 17.87 2.24 38.65
C ASP A 12 17.08 1.38 37.64
N ARG A 13 16.81 0.12 38.00
CA ARG A 13 16.03 -0.81 37.17
C ARG A 13 14.58 -0.36 36.99
N ASN A 14 13.92 0.05 38.08
CA ASN A 14 12.56 0.57 38.03
C ASN A 14 12.47 1.85 37.18
N SER A 15 13.46 2.74 37.29
CA SER A 15 13.53 3.96 36.48
C SER A 15 13.68 3.66 34.98
N ARG A 16 14.52 2.67 34.61
CA ARG A 16 14.65 2.22 33.21
C ARG A 16 13.37 1.60 32.69
N LEU A 17 12.70 0.78 33.49
CA LEU A 17 11.42 0.17 33.12
C LEU A 17 10.34 1.22 32.86
N LEU A 18 10.20 2.18 33.78
CA LEU A 18 9.26 3.31 33.63
C LEU A 18 9.55 4.11 32.37
N LEU A 19 10.82 4.38 32.06
CA LEU A 19 11.23 5.07 30.84
C LEU A 19 10.82 4.29 29.59
N VAL A 20 11.08 2.98 29.54
CA VAL A 20 10.73 2.17 28.37
C VAL A 20 9.21 2.02 28.21
N ILE A 21 8.46 1.79 29.29
CA ILE A 21 6.99 1.71 29.24
C ILE A 21 6.38 3.04 28.76
N SER A 22 6.85 4.17 29.29
CA SER A 22 6.39 5.49 28.85
C SER A 22 6.70 5.72 27.37
N SER A 23 7.89 5.28 26.94
CA SER A 23 8.30 5.36 25.53
C SER A 23 7.44 4.47 24.62
N ILE A 24 7.03 3.28 25.06
CA ILE A 24 6.11 2.41 24.32
C ILE A 24 4.79 3.13 24.06
N GLY A 25 4.21 3.78 25.09
CA GLY A 25 2.94 4.50 24.95
C GLY A 25 2.99 5.59 23.88
N VAL A 26 4.03 6.45 23.93
CA VAL A 26 4.25 7.51 22.93
C VAL A 26 4.51 6.91 21.54
N THR A 27 5.34 5.87 21.46
CA THR A 27 5.70 5.20 20.21
C THR A 27 4.48 4.55 19.55
N PHE A 28 3.59 3.93 20.34
CA PHE A 28 2.36 3.32 19.84
C PHE A 28 1.38 4.36 19.30
N TYR A 29 1.25 5.51 19.98
CA TYR A 29 0.45 6.63 19.47
C TYR A 29 0.99 7.16 18.13
N LEU A 30 2.32 7.36 18.03
CA LEU A 30 2.98 7.76 16.78
C LEU A 30 2.80 6.71 15.67
N PHE A 31 2.89 5.42 16.01
CA PHE A 31 2.67 4.32 15.08
C PHE A 31 1.25 4.36 14.49
N LYS A 32 0.23 4.59 15.32
CA LYS A 32 -1.16 4.76 14.86
C LYS A 32 -1.30 5.94 13.92
N LEU A 33 -0.76 7.11 14.28
CA LEU A 33 -0.81 8.30 13.42
C LEU A 33 -0.14 8.04 12.05
N LEU A 34 1.02 7.37 12.05
CA LEU A 34 1.73 7.04 10.81
C LEU A 34 0.98 6.03 9.94
N LEU A 35 0.28 5.06 10.53
CA LEU A 35 -0.62 4.18 9.79
C LEU A 35 -1.76 4.94 9.11
N ASP A 36 -2.35 5.92 9.81
CA ASP A 36 -3.39 6.77 9.23
C ASP A 36 -2.84 7.64 8.07
N TYR A 37 -1.62 8.17 8.22
CA TYR A 37 -0.94 8.91 7.14
C TYR A 37 -0.59 8.01 5.96
N LEU A 38 -0.11 6.79 6.20
CA LEU A 38 0.14 5.80 5.17
C LEU A 38 -1.15 5.52 4.38
N SER A 39 -2.26 5.25 5.07
CA SER A 39 -3.54 4.98 4.43
C SER A 39 -3.98 6.15 3.53
N LYS A 40 -3.83 7.39 4.01
CA LYS A 40 -4.12 8.61 3.24
C LYS A 40 -3.18 8.81 2.06
N SER A 41 -1.88 8.49 2.18
CA SER A 41 -0.95 8.65 1.08
C SER A 41 -1.34 7.76 -0.10
N TYR A 42 -1.78 6.53 0.14
CA TYR A 42 -2.24 5.63 -0.93
C TYR A 42 -3.61 6.03 -1.55
N GLN A 43 -4.31 7.03 -1.00
CA GLN A 43 -5.47 7.65 -1.67
C GLN A 43 -5.06 8.70 -2.72
N SER A 44 -3.78 9.04 -2.77
CA SER A 44 -3.19 10.01 -3.68
C SER A 44 -2.10 9.35 -4.51
N LEU A 45 -2.20 9.46 -5.82
CA LEU A 45 -1.25 8.84 -6.75
C LEU A 45 -0.55 9.91 -7.57
N TYR A 46 0.54 9.54 -8.23
CA TYR A 46 1.28 10.43 -9.12
C TYR A 46 1.04 10.05 -10.57
N ILE A 47 0.66 11.01 -11.41
CA ILE A 47 0.59 10.84 -12.86
C ILE A 47 1.94 11.31 -13.44
N ASN A 48 2.67 10.39 -14.07
CA ASN A 48 3.73 10.73 -15.00
C ASN A 48 3.97 9.57 -15.99
N ASP A 49 3.79 9.84 -17.28
CA ASP A 49 3.60 8.84 -18.35
C ASP A 49 4.91 8.34 -19.00
N THR A 50 6.07 8.56 -18.37
CA THR A 50 7.37 8.17 -18.95
C THR A 50 8.14 7.12 -18.15
N ARG A 51 7.70 6.77 -16.93
CA ARG A 51 8.44 5.82 -16.05
C ARG A 51 7.58 4.74 -15.40
N GLY A 52 6.26 4.73 -15.62
CA GLY A 52 5.36 3.67 -15.14
C GLY A 52 5.22 3.54 -13.62
N PHE A 53 5.77 4.46 -12.82
CA PHE A 53 5.78 4.38 -11.36
C PHE A 53 4.78 5.37 -10.74
N ILE A 54 3.64 4.84 -10.30
CA ILE A 54 2.46 5.60 -9.84
C ILE A 54 2.59 6.02 -8.35
N LEU A 55 3.61 5.49 -7.66
CA LEU A 55 3.89 5.74 -6.24
C LEU A 55 4.95 6.83 -6.05
N GLY A 56 4.62 7.85 -5.25
CA GLY A 56 5.57 8.86 -4.76
C GLY A 56 6.47 8.39 -3.62
N GLY A 57 7.41 9.24 -3.21
CA GLY A 57 8.39 8.94 -2.17
C GLY A 57 7.77 8.64 -0.79
N GLU A 58 6.61 9.21 -0.49
CA GLU A 58 5.86 8.96 0.74
C GLU A 58 5.40 7.50 0.88
N HIS A 59 5.10 6.84 -0.25
CA HIS A 59 4.71 5.42 -0.29
C HIS A 59 5.86 4.47 0.03
N ILE A 60 7.09 4.97 0.02
CA ILE A 60 8.29 4.23 0.42
C ILE A 60 8.69 4.66 1.83
N LEU A 61 8.67 5.96 2.11
CA LEU A 61 9.13 6.52 3.37
C LEU A 61 8.28 6.08 4.57
N PHE A 62 6.95 6.15 4.48
CA PHE A 62 6.08 5.78 5.60
C PHE A 62 6.21 4.30 5.99
N PRO A 63 6.24 3.33 5.05
CA PRO A 63 6.54 1.92 5.37
C PRO A 63 7.89 1.69 6.05
N LEU A 64 8.94 2.41 5.63
CA LEU A 64 10.27 2.28 6.24
C LEU A 64 10.28 2.81 7.69
N ILE A 65 9.62 3.94 7.95
CA ILE A 65 9.46 4.49 9.30
C ILE A 65 8.63 3.54 10.16
N LEU A 66 7.50 3.05 9.65
CA LEU A 66 6.64 2.10 10.36
C LEU A 66 7.40 0.81 10.69
N SER A 67 8.23 0.33 9.76
CA SER A 67 9.08 -0.84 10.00
C SER A 67 10.05 -0.61 11.15
N SER A 68 10.77 0.51 11.13
CA SER A 68 11.66 0.93 12.22
C SER A 68 10.95 0.99 13.57
N ILE A 69 9.74 1.56 13.61
CA ILE A 69 8.95 1.66 14.84
C ILE A 69 8.49 0.28 15.33
N SER A 70 8.05 -0.61 14.44
CA SER A 70 7.66 -1.98 14.82
C SER A 70 8.80 -2.75 15.47
N PHE A 71 10.02 -2.62 14.96
CA PHE A 71 11.22 -3.22 15.58
C PHE A 71 11.50 -2.64 16.96
N LEU A 72 11.42 -1.31 17.11
CA LEU A 72 11.61 -0.66 18.41
C LEU A 72 10.58 -1.13 19.43
N LEU A 73 9.31 -1.26 19.03
CA LEU A 73 8.24 -1.79 19.89
C LEU A 73 8.51 -3.25 20.28
N TRP A 74 8.95 -4.10 19.34
CA TRP A 74 9.31 -5.50 19.63
C TRP A 74 10.44 -5.61 20.66
N HIS A 75 11.51 -4.83 20.50
CA HIS A 75 12.64 -4.83 21.43
C HIS A 75 12.27 -4.22 22.79
N ALA A 76 11.45 -3.16 22.79
CA ALA A 76 10.92 -2.55 24.02
C ALA A 76 10.05 -3.56 24.80
N PHE A 77 9.17 -4.30 24.11
CA PHE A 77 8.40 -5.37 24.73
C PHE A 77 9.29 -6.49 25.28
N SER A 78 10.28 -6.94 24.49
CA SER A 78 11.24 -7.97 24.92
C SER A 78 12.04 -7.57 26.16
N TYR A 79 12.42 -6.29 26.25
CA TYR A 79 13.03 -5.72 27.45
C TYR A 79 12.06 -5.72 28.62
N CYS A 80 10.84 -5.22 28.46
CA CYS A 80 9.84 -5.22 29.53
C CYS A 80 9.64 -6.63 30.09
N VAL A 81 9.48 -7.65 29.22
CA VAL A 81 9.36 -9.06 29.65
C VAL A 81 10.59 -9.50 30.45
N SER A 82 11.79 -9.15 30.00
CA SER A 82 13.04 -9.53 30.69
C SER A 82 13.24 -8.79 32.02
N GLU A 83 12.83 -7.54 32.11
CA GLU A 83 12.86 -6.77 33.34
C GLU A 83 11.78 -7.28 34.31
N PHE A 84 10.58 -7.62 33.82
CA PHE A 84 9.51 -8.22 34.62
C PHE A 84 9.95 -9.53 35.28
N THR A 85 10.70 -10.38 34.57
CA THR A 85 11.23 -11.61 35.16
C THR A 85 12.17 -11.34 36.34
N ASN A 86 12.86 -10.19 36.41
CA ASN A 86 13.75 -9.86 37.53
C ASN A 86 13.01 -9.53 38.84
N PHE A 87 11.71 -9.24 38.80
CA PHE A 87 10.90 -9.02 40.01
C PHE A 87 10.38 -10.32 40.63
N GLY A 88 10.68 -11.47 40.03
CA GLY A 88 10.36 -12.78 40.62
C GLY A 88 11.26 -13.15 41.80
N ASN A 89 10.71 -13.91 42.76
CA ASN A 89 11.50 -14.51 43.83
C ASN A 89 12.22 -15.76 43.29
N PHE A 90 13.53 -15.63 43.04
CA PHE A 90 14.36 -16.75 42.61
C PHE A 90 15.06 -17.40 43.81
N GLU A 91 14.91 -18.72 43.95
CA GLU A 91 15.60 -19.50 45.00
C GLU A 91 17.13 -19.53 44.81
N LYS A 92 17.61 -19.38 43.56
CA LYS A 92 19.04 -19.42 43.21
C LYS A 92 19.52 -18.07 42.71
N VAL A 93 20.54 -17.52 43.37
CA VAL A 93 21.19 -16.25 42.99
C VAL A 93 21.72 -16.27 41.56
N GLY A 94 22.26 -17.40 41.09
CA GLY A 94 22.78 -17.55 39.72
C GLY A 94 21.71 -17.33 38.64
N ILE A 95 20.49 -17.80 38.87
CA ILE A 95 19.36 -17.63 37.94
C ILE A 95 18.96 -16.16 37.85
N ARG A 96 18.89 -15.48 39.00
CA ARG A 96 18.61 -14.04 39.05
C ARG A 96 19.65 -13.23 38.27
N LEU A 97 20.94 -13.53 38.44
CA LEU A 97 22.01 -12.83 37.72
C LEU A 97 21.90 -13.00 36.20
N GLU A 98 21.50 -14.17 35.72
CA GLU A 98 21.30 -14.43 34.29
C GLU A 98 20.17 -13.56 33.69
N TYR A 99 19.02 -13.46 34.38
CA TYR A 99 17.93 -12.59 33.95
C TYR A 99 18.30 -11.10 34.03
N GLU A 100 19.07 -10.71 35.04
CA GLU A 100 19.58 -9.36 35.20
C GLU A 100 20.50 -8.97 34.02
N GLU A 101 21.40 -9.86 33.60
CA GLU A 101 22.25 -9.68 32.44
C GLU A 101 21.45 -9.66 31.12
N LYS A 102 20.44 -10.51 30.99
CA LYS A 102 19.56 -10.55 29.83
C LYS A 102 18.77 -9.25 29.66
N ALA A 103 18.23 -8.70 30.75
CA ALA A 103 17.54 -7.42 30.75
C ALA A 103 18.49 -6.27 30.35
N ASP A 104 19.71 -6.24 30.90
CA ASP A 104 20.72 -5.25 30.53
C ASP A 104 21.13 -5.35 29.05
N LYS A 105 21.25 -6.57 28.53
CA LYS A 105 21.53 -6.80 27.10
C LYS A 105 20.40 -6.28 26.23
N ASN A 106 19.15 -6.54 26.61
CA ASN A 106 17.98 -6.07 25.87
C ASN A 106 17.84 -4.55 25.93
N PHE A 107 18.11 -3.92 27.08
CA PHE A 107 18.14 -2.46 27.21
C PHE A 107 19.18 -1.82 26.28
N ARG A 108 20.40 -2.36 26.26
CA ARG A 108 21.45 -1.92 25.32
C ARG A 108 21.05 -2.13 23.87
N SER A 109 20.40 -3.25 23.57
CA SER A 109 19.91 -3.55 22.24
C SER A 109 18.87 -2.54 21.77
N ILE A 110 17.95 -2.08 22.63
CA ILE A 110 16.98 -1.02 22.27
C ILE A 110 17.71 0.24 21.81
N VAL A 111 18.70 0.70 22.59
CA VAL A 111 19.47 1.91 22.26
C VAL A 111 20.24 1.73 20.95
N GLY A 112 20.89 0.58 20.76
CA GLY A 112 21.59 0.25 19.53
C GLY A 112 20.66 0.20 18.31
N MET A 113 19.48 -0.40 18.47
CA MET A 113 18.47 -0.47 17.42
C MET A 113 17.89 0.89 17.08
N LEU A 114 17.69 1.77 18.06
CA LEU A 114 17.21 3.13 17.84
C LEU A 114 18.18 3.93 16.97
N VAL A 115 19.47 3.89 17.28
CA VAL A 115 20.51 4.55 16.47
C VAL A 115 20.56 3.93 15.07
N THR A 116 20.54 2.60 14.97
CA THR A 116 20.64 1.89 13.69
C THR A 116 19.46 2.21 12.78
N HIS A 117 18.22 2.13 13.28
CA HIS A 117 17.03 2.40 12.49
C HIS A 117 16.88 3.89 12.16
N PHE A 118 17.32 4.79 13.05
CA PHE A 118 17.41 6.21 12.73
C PHE A 118 18.33 6.46 11.53
N LEU A 119 19.54 5.89 11.54
CA LEU A 119 20.50 6.02 10.44
C LEU A 119 19.98 5.40 9.13
N LEU A 120 19.36 4.21 9.19
CA LEU A 120 18.75 3.56 8.02
C LEU A 120 17.64 4.40 7.42
N THR A 121 16.72 4.89 8.25
CA THR A 121 15.58 5.70 7.81
C THR A 121 16.05 7.05 7.26
N LEU A 122 17.03 7.69 7.90
CA LEU A 122 17.63 8.94 7.43
C LEU A 122 18.30 8.74 6.06
N THR A 123 19.10 7.67 5.92
CA THR A 123 19.76 7.35 4.65
C THR A 123 18.73 7.12 3.54
N ALA A 124 17.67 6.36 3.82
CA ALA A 124 16.59 6.14 2.85
C ALA A 124 15.86 7.45 2.49
N THR A 125 15.59 8.31 3.47
CA THR A 125 14.97 9.63 3.23
C THR A 125 15.82 10.48 2.31
N VAL A 126 17.12 10.56 2.58
CA VAL A 126 18.08 11.30 1.75
C VAL A 126 18.10 10.73 0.33
N LEU A 127 18.16 9.41 0.17
CA LEU A 127 18.11 8.78 -1.16
C LEU A 127 16.81 9.10 -1.93
N ILE A 128 15.66 9.12 -1.25
CA ILE A 128 14.37 9.45 -1.86
C ILE A 128 14.33 10.92 -2.31
N LEU A 129 14.80 11.85 -1.47
CA LEU A 129 14.87 13.28 -1.81
C LEU A 129 15.78 13.51 -3.03
N ILE A 130 16.94 12.86 -3.07
CA ILE A 130 17.86 13.00 -4.21
C ILE A 130 17.28 12.36 -5.48
N TYR A 131 16.59 11.21 -5.38
CA TYR A 131 15.93 10.57 -6.51
C TYR A 131 14.82 11.44 -7.12
N GLN A 132 14.16 12.26 -6.30
CA GLN A 132 13.13 13.19 -6.79
C GLN A 132 13.71 14.32 -7.64
N ASP A 133 14.93 14.78 -7.35
CA ASP A 133 15.51 15.99 -7.99
C ASP A 133 16.56 15.72 -9.08
N SER A 134 17.33 14.62 -9.07
CA SER A 134 18.07 14.15 -10.27
C SER A 134 18.79 12.81 -10.07
N VAL A 135 18.69 11.93 -11.07
CA VAL A 135 19.38 10.63 -11.12
C VAL A 135 20.91 10.78 -11.06
N ILE A 136 21.46 11.86 -11.66
CA ILE A 136 22.90 12.11 -11.73
C ILE A 136 23.46 12.53 -10.36
N LEU A 137 22.76 13.40 -9.62
CA LEU A 137 23.17 13.76 -8.25
C LEU A 137 23.09 12.55 -7.31
N CYS A 138 22.12 11.66 -7.53
CA CYS A 138 22.01 10.36 -6.85
C CYS A 138 23.24 9.48 -7.05
N MET A 139 23.72 9.33 -8.28
CA MET A 139 24.92 8.53 -8.56
C MET A 139 26.18 9.16 -7.97
N VAL A 140 26.30 10.49 -8.01
CA VAL A 140 27.43 11.23 -7.42
C VAL A 140 27.44 11.11 -5.89
N LEU A 141 26.28 11.23 -5.24
CA LEU A 141 26.17 11.10 -3.78
C LEU A 141 26.30 9.66 -3.29
N ILE A 142 25.75 8.67 -4.01
CA ILE A 142 25.99 7.25 -3.73
C ILE A 142 27.47 6.93 -3.92
N GLY A 143 28.10 7.43 -4.98
CA GLY A 143 29.54 7.31 -5.21
C GLY A 143 30.36 7.97 -4.10
N ALA A 144 29.97 9.17 -3.65
CA ALA A 144 30.60 9.87 -2.54
C ALA A 144 30.40 9.16 -1.20
N LEU A 145 29.22 8.56 -0.95
CA LEU A 145 28.93 7.74 0.24
C LEU A 145 29.71 6.44 0.25
N ILE A 146 29.82 5.76 -0.90
CA ILE A 146 30.65 4.55 -1.04
C ILE A 146 32.13 4.91 -0.85
N LEU A 147 32.60 5.99 -1.45
CA LEU A 147 33.99 6.46 -1.33
C LEU A 147 34.32 6.90 0.09
N THR A 148 33.43 7.67 0.74
CA THR A 148 33.60 8.06 2.15
C THR A 148 33.51 6.86 3.06
N SER A 149 32.57 5.93 2.87
CA SER A 149 32.49 4.66 3.60
C SER A 149 33.75 3.80 3.41
N TYR A 150 34.36 3.81 2.22
CA TYR A 150 35.59 3.09 1.92
C TYR A 150 36.81 3.74 2.58
N LEU A 151 36.96 5.07 2.45
CA LEU A 151 38.06 5.84 3.04
C LEU A 151 37.99 5.87 4.57
N THR A 152 36.78 5.89 5.12
CA THR A 152 36.56 5.87 6.57
C THR A 152 36.32 4.46 7.11
N HIS A 153 36.46 3.41 6.28
CA HIS A 153 36.19 2.02 6.66
C HIS A 153 36.94 1.61 7.94
N LYS A 154 38.21 1.99 8.12
CA LYS A 154 38.96 1.68 9.36
C LYS A 154 38.39 2.39 10.60
N TYR A 155 37.92 3.63 10.46
CA TYR A 155 37.31 4.40 11.55
C TYR A 155 35.89 3.93 11.84
N TRP A 156 35.10 3.64 10.82
CA TRP A 156 33.79 3.01 10.96
C TRP A 156 33.89 1.61 11.50
N LEU A 157 34.87 0.80 11.10
CA LEU A 157 35.06 -0.54 11.67
C LEU A 157 35.45 -0.46 13.14
N SER A 158 36.25 0.54 13.54
CA SER A 158 36.59 0.80 14.94
C SER A 158 35.39 1.30 15.74
N ILE A 159 34.63 2.28 15.22
CA ILE A 159 33.38 2.74 15.83
C ILE A 159 32.35 1.61 15.85
N TYR A 160 32.27 0.78 14.81
CA TYR A 160 31.39 -0.37 14.71
C TYR A 160 31.80 -1.44 15.72
N GLN A 161 33.07 -1.79 15.82
CA GLN A 161 33.56 -2.73 16.81
C GLN A 161 33.43 -2.19 18.25
N THR A 162 33.50 -0.88 18.46
CA THR A 162 33.41 -0.28 19.81
C THR A 162 31.95 0.01 20.22
N PHE A 163 31.08 0.31 19.25
CA PHE A 163 29.68 0.68 19.44
C PHE A 163 28.76 -0.53 19.16
N PHE A 164 28.83 -1.16 18.00
CA PHE A 164 28.01 -2.33 17.67
C PHE A 164 28.40 -3.57 18.49
N ASN A 165 29.67 -3.89 18.79
CA ASN A 165 29.93 -5.02 19.70
C ASN A 165 29.48 -4.74 21.15
N ARG A 166 29.35 -3.47 21.54
CA ARG A 166 28.89 -3.06 22.88
C ARG A 166 27.37 -3.07 23.02
N PHE A 167 26.63 -2.84 21.93
CA PHE A 167 25.16 -2.72 21.91
C PHE A 167 24.43 -3.83 21.12
N LEU A 168 25.08 -4.48 20.16
CA LEU A 168 24.55 -5.54 19.26
C LEU A 168 25.60 -6.68 19.07
N PRO A 169 26.01 -7.37 20.14
CA PRO A 169 27.03 -8.40 20.02
C PRO A 169 26.55 -9.58 19.15
N ASN A 170 27.37 -9.98 18.17
CA ASN A 170 27.24 -11.22 17.39
C ASN A 170 26.04 -11.34 16.45
N GLN A 171 25.58 -10.25 15.83
CA GLN A 171 24.49 -10.31 14.87
C GLN A 171 24.98 -9.93 13.47
N ASN A 172 24.80 -10.84 12.51
CA ASN A 172 24.92 -10.51 11.10
C ASN A 172 23.86 -9.44 10.78
N LEU A 173 24.30 -8.19 10.67
CA LEU A 173 23.45 -7.00 10.55
C LEU A 173 22.49 -7.11 9.36
N PHE A 174 22.92 -7.77 8.29
CA PHE A 174 22.06 -8.02 7.14
C PHE A 174 20.88 -8.93 7.49
N ILE A 175 21.16 -10.12 8.03
CA ILE A 175 20.16 -11.16 8.30
C ILE A 175 19.21 -10.76 9.43
N ASN A 176 19.74 -10.13 10.49
CA ASN A 176 18.98 -9.91 11.71
C ASN A 176 18.30 -8.53 11.77
N ILE A 177 18.74 -7.55 10.96
CA ILE A 177 18.23 -6.18 11.00
C ILE A 177 17.70 -5.77 9.63
N ILE A 178 18.56 -5.76 8.59
CA ILE A 178 18.19 -5.20 7.29
C ILE A 178 17.10 -6.03 6.59
N PHE A 179 17.26 -7.35 6.49
CA PHE A 179 16.31 -8.20 5.78
C PHE A 179 14.90 -8.13 6.36
N PRO A 180 14.69 -8.33 7.68
CA PRO A 180 13.35 -8.25 8.22
C PRO A 180 12.84 -6.81 8.32
N TRP A 181 13.70 -5.77 8.38
CA TRP A 181 13.29 -4.37 8.20
C TRP A 181 12.70 -4.11 6.81
N ILE A 182 13.35 -4.59 5.74
CA ILE A 182 12.83 -4.49 4.37
C ILE A 182 11.57 -5.34 4.21
N GLY A 183 11.55 -6.57 4.71
CA GLY A 183 10.39 -7.47 4.61
C GLY A 183 9.14 -6.89 5.29
N LEU A 184 9.31 -6.24 6.44
CA LEU A 184 8.21 -5.62 7.17
C LEU A 184 7.76 -4.31 6.50
N ALA A 185 8.68 -3.54 5.89
CA ALA A 185 8.33 -2.40 5.04
C ALA A 185 7.55 -2.84 3.78
N LEU A 186 7.96 -3.93 3.11
CA LEU A 186 7.21 -4.50 1.98
C LEU A 186 5.80 -4.94 2.41
N SER A 187 5.67 -5.50 3.61
CA SER A 187 4.36 -5.87 4.15
C SER A 187 3.45 -4.66 4.32
N PHE A 188 3.97 -3.53 4.82
CA PHE A 188 3.21 -2.28 4.90
C PHE A 188 2.89 -1.68 3.52
N ILE A 189 3.77 -1.82 2.53
CA ILE A 189 3.47 -1.43 1.14
C ILE A 189 2.30 -2.25 0.60
N ILE A 190 2.30 -3.58 0.80
CA ILE A 190 1.22 -4.46 0.37
C ILE A 190 -0.10 -4.09 1.06
N ILE A 191 -0.07 -3.80 2.37
CA ILE A 191 -1.24 -3.33 3.13
C ILE A 191 -1.75 -2.00 2.57
N GLY A 192 -0.85 -1.04 2.27
CA GLY A 192 -1.20 0.24 1.66
C GLY A 192 -1.77 0.11 0.25
N LEU A 193 -1.23 -0.79 -0.58
CA LEU A 193 -1.84 -1.13 -1.88
C LEU A 193 -3.22 -1.80 -1.71
N GLY A 194 -3.44 -2.51 -0.59
CA GLY A 194 -4.74 -3.01 -0.19
C GLY A 194 -5.77 -1.90 0.07
N THR A 195 -5.37 -0.81 0.72
CA THR A 195 -6.27 0.31 0.97
C THR A 195 -6.62 1.05 -0.33
N TYR A 196 -5.71 1.09 -1.30
CA TYR A 196 -5.99 1.61 -2.64
C TYR A 196 -7.18 0.88 -3.30
N ASP A 197 -7.12 -0.46 -3.44
CA ASP A 197 -8.18 -1.26 -4.09
C ASP A 197 -9.55 -1.18 -3.37
N ILE A 198 -9.53 -0.97 -2.04
CA ILE A 198 -10.75 -0.80 -1.21
C ILE A 198 -11.35 0.61 -1.36
N SER A 199 -10.52 1.63 -1.58
CA SER A 199 -10.97 3.02 -1.71
C SER A 199 -11.71 3.27 -3.04
N VAL A 200 -11.42 2.48 -4.06
CA VAL A 200 -12.07 2.56 -5.37
C VAL A 200 -13.40 1.80 -5.33
N LYS A 201 -14.48 2.47 -4.92
CA LYS A 201 -15.82 1.92 -5.17
C LYS A 201 -16.15 2.11 -6.64
N GLY A 202 -16.32 1.01 -7.36
CA GLY A 202 -16.80 1.05 -8.73
C GLY A 202 -18.30 0.86 -8.78
N LYS A 203 -18.92 1.31 -9.87
CA LYS A 203 -20.35 1.11 -10.12
C LYS A 203 -20.54 0.73 -11.57
N SER A 204 -21.39 -0.25 -11.84
CA SER A 204 -21.90 -0.52 -13.17
C SER A 204 -23.41 -0.26 -13.19
N VAL A 205 -23.88 0.39 -14.26
CA VAL A 205 -25.30 0.61 -14.52
C VAL A 205 -25.58 0.17 -15.95
N ILE A 206 -26.44 -0.84 -16.10
CA ILE A 206 -26.90 -1.32 -17.40
C ILE A 206 -28.37 -0.93 -17.54
N LYS A 207 -28.67 -0.11 -18.55
CA LYS A 207 -30.02 0.31 -18.87
C LYS A 207 -30.50 -0.37 -20.15
N PHE A 208 -31.68 -0.94 -20.10
CA PHE A 208 -32.33 -1.61 -21.21
C PHE A 208 -33.50 -0.74 -21.67
N SER A 209 -33.57 -0.48 -22.96
CA SER A 209 -34.70 0.18 -23.62
C SER A 209 -35.18 -0.68 -24.80
N ALA A 210 -36.23 -0.22 -25.48
CA ALA A 210 -36.77 -0.95 -26.64
C ALA A 210 -35.81 -0.98 -27.84
N THR A 211 -34.91 0.01 -27.93
CA THR A 211 -34.03 0.22 -29.09
C THR A 211 -32.56 0.10 -28.75
N GLU A 212 -32.15 0.38 -27.51
CA GLU A 212 -30.75 0.37 -27.10
C GLU A 212 -30.50 -0.28 -25.73
N VAL A 213 -29.30 -0.81 -25.56
CA VAL A 213 -28.71 -1.13 -24.27
C VAL A 213 -27.59 -0.14 -23.99
N SER A 214 -27.75 0.64 -22.92
CA SER A 214 -26.72 1.58 -22.45
C SER A 214 -25.95 0.94 -21.30
N MET A 215 -24.62 1.00 -21.37
CA MET A 215 -23.71 0.48 -20.37
C MET A 215 -22.87 1.64 -19.82
N TYR A 216 -22.95 1.83 -18.51
CA TYR A 216 -22.18 2.82 -17.77
C TYR A 216 -21.31 2.11 -16.74
N PHE A 217 -20.02 2.46 -16.70
CA PHE A 217 -19.09 2.03 -15.66
C PHE A 217 -18.44 3.25 -15.01
N GLU A 218 -18.28 3.17 -13.71
CA GLU A 218 -17.64 4.19 -12.88
C GLU A 218 -16.44 3.57 -12.17
N ASN A 219 -15.27 4.18 -12.34
CA ASN A 219 -13.97 3.86 -11.72
C ASN A 219 -13.39 2.45 -11.99
N LYS A 220 -14.23 1.44 -12.24
CA LYS A 220 -13.84 0.06 -12.55
C LYS A 220 -14.47 -0.37 -13.87
N MET A 221 -13.65 -0.38 -14.91
CA MET A 221 -14.04 -0.77 -16.27
C MET A 221 -13.40 -2.12 -16.61
N PRO A 222 -14.16 -3.14 -17.04
CA PRO A 222 -13.58 -4.37 -17.58
C PRO A 222 -12.81 -4.09 -18.87
N ASN A 223 -11.81 -4.92 -19.19
CA ASN A 223 -11.09 -4.79 -20.46
C ASN A 223 -11.98 -5.15 -21.66
N THR A 224 -12.84 -6.14 -21.48
CA THR A 224 -13.78 -6.62 -22.50
C THR A 224 -15.13 -6.93 -21.88
N ILE A 225 -16.19 -6.71 -22.67
CA ILE A 225 -17.57 -7.09 -22.34
C ILE A 225 -18.08 -7.92 -23.50
N ASN A 226 -18.53 -9.14 -23.22
CA ASN A 226 -19.21 -9.95 -24.22
C ASN A 226 -20.72 -9.73 -24.10
N PHE A 227 -21.34 -9.37 -25.21
CA PHE A 227 -22.75 -9.05 -25.34
C PHE A 227 -23.41 -10.04 -26.28
N PHE A 228 -24.49 -10.66 -25.84
CA PHE A 228 -25.26 -11.62 -26.63
C PHE A 228 -26.75 -11.28 -26.64
N VAL A 229 -27.39 -11.51 -27.79
CA VAL A 229 -28.86 -11.56 -27.90
C VAL A 229 -29.25 -12.97 -28.28
N ILE A 230 -30.07 -13.61 -27.46
CA ILE A 230 -30.55 -14.98 -27.65
C ILE A 230 -32.05 -14.94 -27.90
N ASP A 231 -32.52 -15.55 -28.99
CA ASP A 231 -33.95 -15.58 -29.34
C ASP A 231 -34.74 -16.65 -28.54
N LYS A 232 -36.04 -16.74 -28.84
CA LYS A 232 -36.96 -17.74 -28.26
C LYS A 232 -36.58 -19.20 -28.57
N ASN A 233 -35.78 -19.43 -29.61
CA ASN A 233 -35.31 -20.75 -30.03
C ASN A 233 -33.94 -21.08 -29.42
N ASN A 234 -33.47 -20.26 -28.48
CA ASN A 234 -32.16 -20.38 -27.87
C ASN A 234 -31.00 -20.23 -28.88
N LYS A 235 -31.24 -19.53 -30.00
CA LYS A 235 -30.22 -19.20 -31.00
C LYS A 235 -29.61 -17.84 -30.66
N VAL A 236 -28.28 -17.77 -30.73
CA VAL A 236 -27.53 -16.52 -30.62
C VAL A 236 -27.74 -15.73 -31.91
N VAL A 237 -28.48 -14.61 -31.82
CA VAL A 237 -28.75 -13.69 -32.93
C VAL A 237 -27.59 -12.72 -33.10
N ILE A 238 -27.00 -12.29 -31.98
CA ILE A 238 -25.80 -11.48 -31.95
C ILE A 238 -24.84 -11.97 -30.88
N GLU A 239 -23.55 -11.91 -31.21
CA GLU A 239 -22.42 -12.03 -30.32
C GLU A 239 -21.46 -10.87 -30.64
N LYS A 240 -21.22 -10.00 -29.67
CA LYS A 240 -20.33 -8.84 -29.82
C LYS A 240 -19.40 -8.75 -28.62
N THR A 241 -18.10 -8.69 -28.88
CA THR A 241 -17.10 -8.34 -27.87
C THR A 241 -16.83 -6.85 -27.98
N ILE A 242 -17.03 -6.13 -26.89
CA ILE A 242 -16.82 -4.69 -26.78
C ILE A 242 -15.54 -4.48 -25.99
N SER A 243 -14.57 -3.79 -26.57
CA SER A 243 -13.34 -3.40 -25.89
C SER A 243 -13.59 -2.19 -24.99
N LYS A 244 -12.75 -2.00 -23.98
CA LYS A 244 -12.69 -0.77 -23.20
C LYS A 244 -12.60 0.49 -24.08
N ASP A 245 -11.87 0.41 -25.19
CA ASP A 245 -11.63 1.55 -26.08
C ASP A 245 -12.87 1.97 -26.88
N ASP A 246 -13.91 1.11 -26.94
CA ASP A 246 -15.18 1.43 -27.60
C ASP A 246 -16.08 2.34 -26.71
N PHE A 247 -15.67 2.64 -25.48
CA PHE A 247 -16.43 3.46 -24.54
C PHE A 247 -16.02 4.94 -24.63
N ALA A 248 -17.01 5.81 -24.73
CA ALA A 248 -16.80 7.24 -24.52
C ALA A 248 -16.40 7.45 -23.05
N THR A 249 -15.26 8.10 -22.84
CA THR A 249 -14.67 8.29 -21.51
C THR A 249 -14.81 9.73 -21.07
N THR A 250 -15.23 9.94 -19.82
CA THR A 250 -15.19 11.24 -19.14
C THR A 250 -14.42 11.05 -17.84
N PHE A 251 -13.48 11.95 -17.56
CA PHE A 251 -12.70 11.90 -16.33
C PHE A 251 -12.79 13.23 -15.58
N LEU A 252 -12.93 13.13 -14.26
CA LEU A 252 -12.77 14.21 -13.31
C LEU A 252 -11.55 13.87 -12.47
N GLU A 253 -10.47 14.60 -12.67
CA GLU A 253 -9.26 14.46 -11.87
C GLU A 253 -9.15 15.61 -10.89
N ILE A 254 -9.04 15.27 -9.60
CA ILE A 254 -8.82 16.27 -8.55
C ILE A 254 -7.34 16.24 -8.20
N SER A 255 -6.64 17.31 -8.51
CA SER A 255 -5.23 17.49 -8.14
C SER A 255 -5.10 18.37 -6.89
N GLU A 256 -4.06 18.12 -6.10
CA GLU A 256 -3.64 19.03 -5.02
C GLU A 256 -2.54 19.95 -5.57
N GLY A 257 -2.90 21.17 -5.97
CA GLY A 257 -1.96 22.18 -6.46
C GLY A 257 -2.64 23.31 -7.24
N LYS A 258 -2.03 24.51 -7.27
CA LYS A 258 -2.45 25.57 -8.20
C LYS A 258 -1.85 25.26 -9.57
N GLU A 259 -2.64 24.72 -10.48
CA GLU A 259 -2.28 24.73 -11.90
C GLU A 259 -2.65 26.10 -12.50
N ASN A 260 -1.71 26.72 -13.19
CA ASN A 260 -2.03 27.83 -14.08
C ASN A 260 -2.86 27.25 -15.24
N GLU A 261 -4.09 27.75 -15.41
CA GLU A 261 -5.13 27.25 -16.34
C GLU A 261 -4.71 27.20 -17.82
N THR A 262 -3.58 27.79 -18.20
CA THR A 262 -3.13 27.90 -19.60
C THR A 262 -2.47 26.64 -20.18
N ASN A 263 -2.19 25.60 -19.38
CA ASN A 263 -1.51 24.37 -19.84
C ASN A 263 -2.42 23.12 -19.86
N LEU A 264 -3.74 23.29 -20.03
CA LEU A 264 -4.68 22.15 -20.08
C LEU A 264 -4.52 21.24 -21.31
N VAL A 265 -3.83 21.70 -22.37
CA VAL A 265 -3.66 20.95 -23.64
C VAL A 265 -2.26 20.33 -23.78
N ASN A 266 -1.24 20.86 -23.10
CA ASN A 266 0.11 20.28 -23.08
C ASN A 266 0.47 19.86 -21.65
N ILE A 267 0.04 18.66 -21.28
CA ILE A 267 0.40 17.96 -20.04
C ILE A 267 1.81 17.38 -20.19
N GLU A 268 2.79 18.24 -20.50
CA GLU A 268 4.19 17.81 -20.52
C GLU A 268 4.88 18.11 -19.18
N GLU A 269 5.39 17.02 -18.59
CA GLU A 269 6.58 16.89 -17.74
C GLU A 269 6.57 17.23 -16.23
N SER A 270 5.51 17.77 -15.63
CA SER A 270 5.46 17.87 -14.15
C SER A 270 4.75 16.68 -13.50
N LYS A 271 5.37 16.08 -12.46
CA LYS A 271 4.73 15.05 -11.61
C LYS A 271 3.52 15.69 -10.92
N ARG A 272 2.31 15.36 -11.37
CA ARG A 272 1.07 15.82 -10.73
C ARG A 272 0.59 14.78 -9.74
N LYS A 273 0.28 15.22 -8.53
CA LYS A 273 -0.34 14.40 -7.49
C LYS A 273 -1.85 14.53 -7.61
N PHE A 274 -2.54 13.43 -7.86
CA PHE A 274 -3.99 13.39 -7.99
C PHE A 274 -4.62 12.56 -6.87
N LEU A 275 -5.77 13.02 -6.39
CA LEU A 275 -6.56 12.37 -5.37
C LEU A 275 -7.46 11.33 -6.01
N TYR A 276 -6.92 10.13 -6.21
CA TYR A 276 -7.65 9.03 -6.86
C TYR A 276 -9.01 8.77 -6.20
N ALA A 277 -9.10 8.79 -4.86
CA ALA A 277 -10.35 8.52 -4.14
C ALA A 277 -11.45 9.58 -4.35
N LYS A 278 -11.11 10.77 -4.85
CA LYS A 278 -12.06 11.84 -5.18
C LYS A 278 -12.19 12.05 -6.70
N SER A 279 -11.29 11.46 -7.49
CA SER A 279 -11.40 11.43 -8.94
C SER A 279 -12.53 10.50 -9.37
N LYS A 280 -13.10 10.77 -10.55
CA LYS A 280 -14.17 9.98 -11.13
C LYS A 280 -13.85 9.67 -12.59
N TYR A 281 -13.89 8.40 -12.96
CA TYR A 281 -13.77 7.96 -14.35
C TYR A 281 -15.06 7.31 -14.78
N GLU A 282 -15.72 7.89 -15.77
CA GLU A 282 -16.99 7.41 -16.32
C GLU A 282 -16.78 6.88 -17.73
N TYR A 283 -17.30 5.69 -17.98
CA TYR A 283 -17.24 5.02 -19.28
C TYR A 283 -18.67 4.76 -19.74
N ASN A 284 -19.01 5.27 -20.91
CA ASN A 284 -20.34 5.14 -21.50
C ASN A 284 -20.27 4.47 -22.88
N ASN A 285 -21.07 3.43 -23.09
CA ASN A 285 -21.30 2.86 -24.40
C ASN A 285 -22.79 2.57 -24.60
N LYS A 286 -23.24 2.68 -25.85
CA LYS A 286 -24.60 2.37 -26.26
C LYS A 286 -24.56 1.40 -27.42
N LEU A 287 -25.36 0.35 -27.32
CA LEU A 287 -25.57 -0.59 -28.41
C LEU A 287 -27.02 -0.52 -28.88
N ASP A 288 -27.21 -0.26 -30.16
CA ASP A 288 -28.51 -0.44 -30.82
C ASP A 288 -28.82 -1.94 -30.90
N ILE A 289 -30.04 -2.31 -30.49
CA ILE A 289 -30.55 -3.68 -30.51
C ILE A 289 -31.77 -3.87 -31.41
N THR A 290 -32.21 -2.81 -32.08
CA THR A 290 -33.51 -2.75 -32.80
C THR A 290 -33.65 -3.89 -33.81
N GLU A 291 -32.59 -4.18 -34.55
CA GLU A 291 -32.56 -5.21 -35.60
C GLU A 291 -32.39 -6.65 -35.07
N TYR A 292 -31.97 -6.81 -33.82
CA TYR A 292 -31.59 -8.11 -33.26
C TYR A 292 -32.69 -8.75 -32.40
N LEU A 293 -33.77 -8.02 -32.15
CA LEU A 293 -34.93 -8.53 -31.41
C LEU A 293 -35.91 -9.26 -32.34
N SER A 294 -36.03 -10.57 -32.13
CA SER A 294 -37.01 -11.43 -32.80
C SER A 294 -38.39 -11.32 -32.15
N GLU A 295 -39.47 -11.59 -32.89
CA GLU A 295 -40.82 -11.65 -32.32
C GLU A 295 -40.91 -12.76 -31.25
N GLY A 296 -41.40 -12.40 -30.06
CA GLY A 296 -41.48 -13.25 -28.88
C GLY A 296 -40.39 -12.94 -27.84
N THR A 297 -40.06 -13.93 -27.02
CA THR A 297 -39.07 -13.80 -25.95
C THR A 297 -37.65 -13.74 -26.50
N ASN A 298 -36.87 -12.77 -26.04
CA ASN A 298 -35.44 -12.62 -26.27
C ASN A 298 -34.73 -12.47 -24.92
N HIS A 299 -33.48 -12.91 -24.84
CA HIS A 299 -32.62 -12.73 -23.68
C HIS A 299 -31.39 -11.94 -24.09
N ILE A 300 -31.13 -10.85 -23.39
CA ILE A 300 -29.87 -10.11 -23.51
C ILE A 300 -28.95 -10.61 -22.41
N VAL A 301 -27.79 -11.14 -22.80
CA VAL A 301 -26.77 -11.65 -21.89
C VAL A 301 -25.54 -10.77 -21.99
N ILE A 302 -25.10 -10.23 -20.87
CA ILE A 302 -23.89 -9.41 -20.77
C ILE A 302 -22.96 -10.08 -19.78
N THR A 303 -21.73 -10.39 -20.21
CA THR A 303 -20.71 -10.99 -19.35
C THR A 303 -19.44 -10.17 -19.35
N PHE A 304 -18.89 -9.93 -18.17
CA PHE A 304 -17.61 -9.21 -18.02
C PHE A 304 -16.88 -9.65 -16.75
N GLU A 305 -15.58 -9.39 -16.72
CA GLU A 305 -14.70 -9.72 -15.60
C GLU A 305 -14.08 -8.43 -15.05
N ILE A 306 -14.20 -8.22 -13.74
CA ILE A 306 -13.45 -7.16 -13.04
C ILE A 306 -12.27 -7.81 -12.33
N LYS A 307 -11.06 -7.44 -12.75
CA LYS A 307 -9.82 -7.82 -12.08
C LYS A 307 -9.60 -6.91 -10.88
N SER A 308 -9.35 -7.49 -9.71
CA SER A 308 -8.85 -6.77 -8.54
C SER A 308 -7.33 -6.93 -8.48
N ALA A 309 -6.63 -5.92 -7.97
CA ALA A 309 -5.18 -5.99 -7.80
C ALA A 309 -4.73 -7.04 -6.77
N LEU A 310 -5.61 -7.42 -5.84
CA LEU A 310 -5.28 -8.29 -4.69
C LEU A 310 -6.25 -9.47 -4.49
N LYS A 311 -7.44 -9.43 -5.10
CA LYS A 311 -8.44 -10.50 -4.99
C LYS A 311 -8.57 -11.27 -6.29
N SER A 312 -9.13 -12.49 -6.20
CA SER A 312 -9.57 -13.23 -7.38
C SER A 312 -10.53 -12.38 -8.21
N SER A 313 -10.42 -12.52 -9.52
CA SER A 313 -11.26 -11.78 -10.45
C SER A 313 -12.73 -12.19 -10.29
N LYS A 314 -13.61 -11.19 -10.35
CA LYS A 314 -15.05 -11.40 -10.25
C LYS A 314 -15.66 -11.43 -11.64
N HIS A 315 -16.36 -12.51 -11.93
CA HIS A 315 -17.09 -12.70 -13.17
C HIS A 315 -18.55 -12.30 -12.94
N TYR A 316 -19.04 -11.41 -13.79
CA TYR A 316 -20.42 -10.93 -13.77
C TYR A 316 -21.14 -11.47 -15.00
N LYS A 317 -22.34 -11.99 -14.80
CA LYS A 317 -23.27 -12.38 -15.86
C LYS A 317 -24.63 -11.76 -15.57
N ILE A 318 -25.06 -10.87 -16.46
CA ILE A 318 -26.35 -10.23 -16.42
C ILE A 318 -27.20 -10.87 -17.51
N VAL A 319 -28.39 -11.32 -17.16
CA VAL A 319 -29.38 -11.83 -18.11
C VAL A 319 -30.66 -11.05 -17.91
N ASN A 320 -31.15 -10.41 -18.97
CA ASN A 320 -32.42 -9.70 -18.94
C ASN A 320 -33.33 -10.20 -20.07
N GLN A 321 -34.61 -10.39 -19.76
CA GLN A 321 -35.59 -10.86 -20.72
C GLN A 321 -36.34 -9.68 -21.34
N LEU A 322 -36.44 -9.66 -22.66
CA LEU A 322 -37.23 -8.71 -23.44
C LEU A 322 -38.24 -9.50 -24.29
N ASN A 323 -39.48 -9.03 -24.37
CA ASN A 323 -40.51 -9.66 -25.20
C ASN A 323 -41.00 -8.68 -26.26
N LYS A 324 -40.74 -8.99 -27.54
CA LYS A 324 -41.18 -8.18 -28.68
C LYS A 324 -42.53 -8.70 -29.18
N GLN A 325 -43.56 -7.88 -29.02
CA GLN A 325 -44.92 -8.17 -29.48
C GLN A 325 -45.07 -7.88 -30.99
N ARG A 326 -46.12 -8.43 -31.61
CA ARG A 326 -46.45 -8.27 -33.04
C ARG A 326 -46.65 -6.81 -33.49
N ASN A 327 -47.00 -5.92 -32.57
CA ASN A 327 -47.17 -4.49 -32.80
C ASN A 327 -45.87 -3.68 -32.61
N ASN A 328 -44.70 -4.34 -32.64
CA ASN A 328 -43.39 -3.75 -32.34
C ASN A 328 -43.22 -3.18 -30.93
N LYS A 329 -44.17 -3.42 -30.01
CA LYS A 329 -44.00 -3.06 -28.60
C LYS A 329 -43.03 -4.04 -27.94
N VAL A 330 -42.01 -3.52 -27.29
CA VAL A 330 -41.05 -4.32 -26.52
C VAL A 330 -41.38 -4.18 -25.03
N LEU A 331 -41.64 -5.30 -24.37
CA LEU A 331 -41.76 -5.39 -22.91
C LEU A 331 -40.42 -5.77 -22.32
N ILE A 332 -39.92 -4.97 -21.38
CA ILE A 332 -38.60 -5.15 -20.75
C ILE A 332 -38.84 -5.59 -19.31
N ASN A 333 -38.25 -6.72 -18.90
CA ASN A 333 -38.45 -7.24 -17.55
C ASN A 333 -37.86 -6.30 -16.48
N LYS A 334 -36.65 -5.79 -16.72
CA LYS A 334 -35.99 -4.83 -15.84
C LYS A 334 -35.26 -3.76 -16.65
N GLU A 335 -35.68 -2.51 -16.52
CA GLU A 335 -35.11 -1.40 -17.31
C GLU A 335 -33.72 -0.98 -16.83
N ASN A 336 -33.40 -1.18 -15.55
CA ASN A 336 -32.14 -0.75 -14.97
C ASN A 336 -31.59 -1.79 -14.00
N ILE A 337 -30.33 -2.19 -14.21
CA ILE A 337 -29.56 -3.06 -13.33
C ILE A 337 -28.32 -2.30 -12.87
N THR A 338 -28.22 -2.08 -11.55
CA THR A 338 -27.06 -1.44 -10.92
C THR A 338 -26.29 -2.47 -10.10
N ILE A 339 -24.96 -2.47 -10.24
CA ILE A 339 -24.03 -3.38 -9.57
C ILE A 339 -22.93 -2.55 -8.92
N GLU A 340 -22.63 -2.82 -7.64
CA GLU A 340 -21.43 -2.28 -6.98
C GLU A 340 -20.23 -3.19 -7.30
N LEU A 341 -19.13 -2.58 -7.74
CA LEU A 341 -17.92 -3.27 -8.24
C LEU A 341 -16.74 -3.20 -7.27
#